data_AF-A0A349BYA1-F1
#
_entry.id   AF-A0A349BYA1-F1
#
_cell.length_a   1.000
_cell.length_b   1.000
_cell.length_c   1.000
_cell.angle_alpha   90.00
_cell.angle_beta   90.00
_cell.angle_gamma   90.00
#
_symmetry.space_group_name_H-M   'P 1'
#
loop_
_entity.id
_entity.type
_entity.pdbx_description
1 polymer ?
#
loop_
_entity_poly.entity_id
_entity_poly.type
_entity_poly.pdbx_seq_one_letter_code
_entity_poly.pdbx_strand_id
1 'polypeptide(L)'
;MNDNREEILKRVNELVEQGQNDKKVLDYGDVVAKFQDMKLSEEAFEAIIQHLEKNGIDFIRSQEDEDDAPSEELESIQEGGEDAVDTEDIDLTVPDSVNIEDPVRMYLKEIGKVPLLTAEEEIELAKRMEEGDEEAKKRLAEANLRLVVSIAKRYVGRGMLFLDLIQEGNLGLIKAVEKFDYNKGFKFSTYATWWIRQAITRAIADQA
;
A
#
# COMPACT_ATOMS: atom_id res chain seq x y z
N MET A 1 -24.21 28.43 9.71
CA MET A 1 -22.87 28.08 9.19
C MET A 1 -22.07 27.21 10.17
N ASN A 2 -22.27 27.31 11.50
CA ASN A 2 -21.59 26.44 12.48
C ASN A 2 -22.14 25.00 12.51
N ASP A 3 -23.46 24.80 12.37
CA ASP A 3 -24.09 23.48 12.47
C ASP A 3 -23.57 22.46 11.46
N ASN A 4 -23.26 22.89 10.23
CA ASN A 4 -22.77 21.98 9.19
C ASN A 4 -21.35 21.47 9.50
N ARG A 5 -20.52 22.28 10.16
CA ARG A 5 -19.16 21.89 10.55
C ARG A 5 -19.17 20.91 11.72
N GLU A 6 -20.03 21.14 12.71
CA GLU A 6 -20.18 20.22 13.84
C GLU A 6 -20.68 18.85 13.39
N GLU A 7 -21.63 18.82 12.45
CA GLU A 7 -22.14 17.55 11.90
C GLU A 7 -21.07 16.81 11.07
N ILE A 8 -20.26 17.52 10.27
CA ILE A 8 -19.12 16.90 9.56
C ILE A 8 -18.15 16.27 10.56
N LEU A 9 -17.73 17.01 11.59
CA LEU A 9 -16.78 16.51 12.58
C LEU A 9 -17.34 15.30 13.34
N LYS A 10 -18.64 15.30 13.63
CA LYS A 10 -19.30 14.15 14.25
C LYS A 10 -19.22 12.91 13.35
N ARG A 11 -19.57 13.02 12.06
CA ARG A 11 -19.50 11.90 11.11
C ARG A 11 -18.07 11.40 10.89
N VAL A 12 -17.09 12.30 10.84
CA VAL A 12 -15.67 11.93 10.77
C VAL A 12 -15.25 11.14 12.01
N ASN A 13 -15.63 11.57 13.21
CA ASN A 13 -15.31 10.83 14.44
C ASN A 13 -15.99 9.45 14.47
N GLU A 14 -17.24 9.34 14.03
CA GLU A 14 -17.94 8.06 13.90
C GLU A 14 -17.21 7.12 12.94
N LEU A 15 -16.71 7.64 11.81
CA LEU A 15 -15.88 6.86 10.88
C LEU A 15 -14.54 6.45 11.49
N VAL A 16 -13.91 7.32 12.28
CA VAL A 16 -12.69 6.97 13.00
C VAL A 16 -12.95 5.82 13.98
N GLU A 17 -13.99 5.92 14.80
CA GLU A 17 -14.38 4.86 15.73
C GLU A 17 -14.73 3.55 15.01
N GLN A 18 -15.46 3.64 13.90
CA GLN A 18 -15.79 2.47 13.07
C GLN A 18 -14.51 1.81 12.55
N GLY A 19 -13.61 2.57 11.93
CA GLY A 19 -12.34 2.06 11.40
C GLY A 19 -11.46 1.44 12.50
N GLN A 20 -11.37 2.06 13.67
CA GLN A 20 -10.58 1.49 14.78
C GLN A 20 -11.12 0.15 15.28
N ASN A 21 -12.43 -0.06 15.21
CA ASN A 21 -13.06 -1.33 15.56
C ASN A 21 -12.97 -2.37 14.44
N ASP A 22 -12.92 -1.93 13.18
CA ASP A 22 -12.94 -2.77 12.00
C ASP A 22 -11.54 -2.90 11.36
N LYS A 23 -10.58 -3.44 12.14
CA LYS A 23 -9.20 -3.73 11.70
C LYS A 23 -8.47 -2.55 11.02
N LYS A 24 -8.93 -1.31 11.22
CA LYS A 24 -8.43 -0.09 10.58
C LYS A 24 -8.59 -0.07 9.05
N VAL A 25 -9.66 -0.67 8.55
CA VAL A 25 -10.01 -0.65 7.12
C VAL A 25 -11.47 -0.22 6.96
N LEU A 26 -11.77 0.60 5.96
CA LEU A 26 -13.13 1.02 5.61
C LEU A 26 -13.39 0.90 4.11
N ASP A 27 -14.64 0.65 3.73
CA ASP A 27 -15.05 0.74 2.32
C ASP A 27 -15.21 2.20 1.89
N TYR A 28 -14.55 2.58 0.79
CA TYR A 28 -14.60 3.94 0.27
C TYR A 28 -16.03 4.36 -0.12
N GLY A 29 -16.81 3.44 -0.68
CA GLY A 29 -18.22 3.66 -1.02
C GLY A 29 -19.08 3.96 0.20
N ASP A 30 -18.82 3.29 1.32
CA ASP A 30 -19.51 3.57 2.60
C ASP A 30 -19.17 4.96 3.14
N VAL A 31 -17.91 5.40 3.00
CA VAL A 31 -17.51 6.76 3.37
C VAL A 31 -18.23 7.79 2.51
N VAL A 32 -18.22 7.62 1.19
CA VAL A 32 -18.94 8.51 0.26
C VAL A 32 -20.43 8.56 0.59
N ALA A 33 -21.06 7.40 0.82
CA ALA A 33 -22.47 7.30 1.17
C ALA A 33 -22.83 8.02 2.48
N LYS A 34 -21.92 8.07 3.45
CA LYS A 34 -22.10 8.84 4.70
C LYS A 34 -22.08 10.35 4.51
N PHE A 35 -21.57 10.87 3.40
CA PHE A 35 -21.51 12.31 3.13
C PHE A 35 -22.33 12.76 1.92
N GLN A 36 -23.03 11.84 1.23
CA GLN A 36 -23.81 12.14 0.01
C GLN A 36 -24.93 13.17 0.19
N ASP A 37 -25.50 13.28 1.40
CA ASP A 37 -26.54 14.24 1.76
C ASP A 37 -25.97 15.63 2.09
N MET A 38 -24.65 15.76 2.17
CA MET A 38 -23.93 17.01 2.39
C MET A 38 -23.34 17.55 1.10
N LYS A 39 -23.44 18.87 0.90
CA LYS A 39 -22.70 19.55 -0.18
C LYS A 39 -21.27 19.82 0.27
N LEU A 40 -20.40 18.82 0.12
CA LEU A 40 -18.96 18.97 0.31
C LEU A 40 -18.31 19.37 -1.02
N SER A 41 -17.29 20.23 -0.96
CA SER A 41 -16.39 20.40 -2.08
C SER A 41 -15.39 19.24 -2.14
N GLU A 42 -14.77 19.04 -3.30
CA GLU A 42 -13.74 18.01 -3.48
C GLU A 42 -12.59 18.20 -2.49
N GLU A 43 -12.13 19.44 -2.27
CA GLU A 43 -11.03 19.70 -1.32
C GLU A 43 -11.42 19.41 0.13
N ALA A 44 -12.70 19.61 0.48
CA ALA A 44 -13.19 19.31 1.82
C ALA A 44 -13.30 17.80 2.05
N PHE A 45 -13.71 17.04 1.02
CA PHE A 45 -13.78 15.59 1.10
C PHE A 45 -12.38 14.97 1.15
N GLU A 46 -11.46 15.48 0.34
CA GLU A 46 -10.05 15.09 0.35
C GLU A 46 -9.41 15.30 1.73
N ALA A 47 -9.69 16.43 2.38
CA ALA A 47 -9.23 16.67 3.75
C ALA A 47 -9.80 15.67 4.79
N ILE A 48 -11.00 15.11 4.56
CA ILE A 48 -11.57 14.06 5.40
C ILE A 48 -10.81 12.75 5.20
N ILE A 49 -10.56 12.37 3.95
CA ILE A 49 -9.79 11.16 3.62
C ILE A 49 -8.41 11.23 4.25
N GLN A 50 -7.66 12.31 4.03
CA GLN A 50 -6.34 12.51 4.65
C GLN A 50 -6.39 12.47 6.18
N HIS A 51 -7.47 12.99 6.79
CA HIS A 51 -7.63 12.90 8.23
C HIS A 51 -7.80 11.45 8.72
N LEU A 52 -8.59 10.65 8.01
CA LEU A 52 -8.81 9.24 8.34
C LEU A 52 -7.52 8.41 8.15
N GLU A 53 -6.78 8.63 7.06
CA GLU A 53 -5.47 8.00 6.81
C GLU A 53 -4.46 8.35 7.90
N LYS A 54 -4.42 9.61 8.34
CA LYS A 54 -3.57 10.05 9.46
C LYS A 54 -3.94 9.40 10.80
N ASN A 55 -5.17 8.94 10.94
CA ASN A 55 -5.60 8.13 12.08
C ASN A 55 -5.33 6.63 11.87
N GLY A 56 -4.62 6.27 10.80
CA GLY A 56 -4.20 4.92 10.44
C GLY A 56 -5.29 4.07 9.84
N ILE A 57 -6.32 4.67 9.24
CA ILE A 57 -7.45 3.98 8.59
C ILE A 57 -7.19 3.92 7.09
N ASP A 58 -7.11 2.72 6.55
CA ASP A 58 -6.95 2.48 5.12
C ASP A 58 -8.32 2.24 4.44
N PHE A 59 -8.38 2.42 3.12
CA PHE A 59 -9.61 2.28 2.35
C PHE A 59 -9.54 1.14 1.34
N ILE A 60 -10.64 0.41 1.18
CA ILE A 60 -10.85 -0.48 0.03
C ILE A 60 -11.73 0.21 -1.01
N ARG A 61 -11.39 0.02 -2.28
CA ARG A 61 -12.19 0.40 -3.44
C ARG A 61 -12.79 -0.85 -4.08
N SER A 62 -13.93 -0.71 -4.76
CA SER A 62 -14.58 -1.83 -5.43
C SER A 62 -13.75 -2.32 -6.63
N GLN A 63 -13.90 -3.60 -6.99
CA GLN A 63 -13.09 -4.25 -8.03
C GLN A 63 -13.15 -3.56 -9.40
N GLU A 64 -14.21 -2.80 -9.69
CA GLU A 64 -14.39 -2.09 -10.96
C GLU A 64 -13.46 -0.86 -11.10
N ASP A 65 -12.86 -0.39 -9.99
CA ASP A 65 -11.91 0.72 -9.96
C ASP A 65 -10.43 0.25 -10.03
N GLU A 66 -10.16 -1.06 -10.19
CA GLU A 66 -8.83 -1.68 -10.09
C GLU A 66 -7.96 -1.59 -11.36
N ASP A 67 -8.42 -0.93 -12.42
CA ASP A 67 -7.71 -1.03 -13.71
C ASP A 67 -6.40 -0.24 -13.77
N ASP A 68 -6.26 0.86 -13.02
CA ASP A 68 -5.01 1.64 -12.94
C ASP A 68 -4.89 2.37 -11.58
N ALA A 69 -3.66 2.58 -11.11
CA ALA A 69 -3.43 3.37 -9.89
C ALA A 69 -3.75 4.86 -10.16
N PRO A 70 -4.56 5.54 -9.32
CA PRO A 70 -4.88 6.95 -9.54
C PRO A 70 -3.64 7.83 -9.49
N SER A 71 -3.47 8.72 -10.47
CA SER A 71 -2.31 9.62 -10.55
C SER A 71 -2.16 10.51 -9.32
N GLU A 72 -3.27 11.02 -8.79
CA GLU A 72 -3.30 11.86 -7.58
C GLU A 72 -2.79 11.10 -6.34
N GLU A 73 -3.07 9.80 -6.26
CA GLU A 73 -2.63 8.95 -5.15
C GLU A 73 -1.15 8.56 -5.29
N LEU A 74 -0.64 8.44 -6.52
CA LEU A 74 0.79 8.28 -6.76
C LEU A 74 1.58 9.55 -6.44
N GLU A 75 1.03 10.72 -6.77
CA GLU A 75 1.61 12.02 -6.43
C GLU A 75 1.70 12.21 -4.91
N SER A 76 0.65 11.84 -4.16
CA SER A 76 0.67 11.93 -2.69
C SER A 76 1.71 11.00 -2.06
N ILE A 77 1.89 9.79 -2.60
CA ILE A 77 2.96 8.86 -2.18
C ILE A 77 4.34 9.46 -2.49
N GLN A 78 4.50 10.16 -3.62
CA GLN A 78 5.77 10.73 -4.06
C GLN A 78 6.19 12.00 -3.30
N GLU A 79 5.26 12.90 -2.97
CA GLU A 79 5.57 14.23 -2.41
C GLU A 79 5.86 14.26 -0.90
N GLY A 80 5.53 13.22 -0.14
CA GLY A 80 5.86 13.18 1.28
C GLY A 80 4.91 12.42 2.20
N GLY A 81 4.20 11.41 1.70
CA GLY A 81 3.44 10.51 2.58
C GLY A 81 4.37 9.80 3.59
N GLU A 82 3.79 9.32 4.71
CA GLU A 82 4.44 8.42 5.69
C GLU A 82 4.96 7.09 5.08
N ASP A 83 4.86 6.96 3.76
CA ASP A 83 5.05 5.79 2.91
C ASP A 83 6.13 5.96 1.86
N ALA A 84 6.92 7.04 1.89
CA ALA A 84 8.20 7.05 1.19
C ALA A 84 9.13 6.04 1.90
N VAL A 85 8.95 4.75 1.59
CA VAL A 85 9.64 3.69 2.31
C VAL A 85 11.08 3.62 1.82
N ASP A 86 11.99 4.09 2.66
CA ASP A 86 13.41 3.93 2.41
C ASP A 86 13.77 2.45 2.54
N THR A 87 13.95 1.79 1.39
CA THR A 87 14.33 0.39 1.34
C THR A 87 15.74 0.14 1.85
N GLU A 88 16.60 1.17 1.89
CA GLU A 88 18.00 1.08 2.30
C GLU A 88 18.11 0.83 3.82
N ASP A 89 17.23 1.45 4.61
CA ASP A 89 17.21 1.39 6.08
C ASP A 89 16.28 0.30 6.66
N ILE A 90 15.78 -0.62 5.82
CA ILE A 90 14.99 -1.75 6.33
C ILE A 90 15.90 -2.63 7.20
N ASP A 91 15.72 -2.52 8.51
CA ASP A 91 16.29 -3.46 9.46
C ASP A 91 15.65 -4.84 9.22
N LEU A 92 16.38 -5.65 8.46
CA LEU A 92 16.11 -7.06 8.20
C LEU A 92 16.68 -7.95 9.32
N THR A 93 17.32 -7.35 10.35
CA THR A 93 17.84 -8.13 11.47
C THR A 93 16.69 -8.55 12.38
N VAL A 94 16.59 -9.85 12.58
CA VAL A 94 15.69 -10.45 13.56
C VAL A 94 16.52 -10.62 14.84
N PRO A 95 16.00 -10.25 16.04
CA PRO A 95 16.74 -10.44 17.29
C PRO A 95 17.33 -11.86 17.42
N ASP A 96 18.57 -11.96 17.90
CA ASP A 96 19.28 -13.24 18.03
C ASP A 96 18.60 -14.25 18.98
N SER A 97 17.62 -13.80 19.76
CA SER A 97 16.76 -14.64 20.61
C SER A 97 15.70 -15.44 19.84
N VAL A 98 15.53 -15.23 18.54
CA VAL A 98 14.53 -15.92 17.70
C VAL A 98 15.16 -17.12 16.99
N ASN A 99 14.59 -18.30 17.25
CA ASN A 99 15.08 -19.60 16.76
C ASN A 99 15.22 -19.63 15.21
N ILE A 100 16.26 -20.31 14.70
CA ILE A 100 16.60 -20.36 13.26
C ILE A 100 15.50 -21.04 12.41
N GLU A 101 14.57 -21.75 13.06
CA GLU A 101 13.44 -22.45 12.43
C GLU A 101 12.24 -21.54 12.09
N ASP A 102 12.31 -20.23 12.35
CA ASP A 102 11.25 -19.30 11.99
C ASP A 102 11.20 -19.07 10.46
N PRO A 103 10.11 -19.48 9.77
CA PRO A 103 9.96 -19.28 8.33
C PRO A 103 10.09 -17.81 7.91
N VAL A 104 9.72 -16.86 8.78
CA VAL A 104 9.87 -15.42 8.54
C VAL A 104 11.35 -15.06 8.43
N ARG A 105 12.18 -15.53 9.38
CA ARG A 105 13.62 -15.23 9.42
C ARG A 105 14.34 -15.80 8.19
N MET A 106 13.95 -16.99 7.76
CA MET A 106 14.48 -17.60 6.53
C MET A 106 14.11 -16.76 5.31
N TYR A 107 12.86 -16.34 5.19
CA TYR A 107 12.39 -15.48 4.10
C TYR A 107 13.14 -14.14 4.04
N LEU A 108 13.23 -13.41 5.18
CA LEU A 108 13.93 -12.12 5.25
C LEU A 108 15.41 -12.24 4.87
N LYS A 109 16.07 -13.34 5.27
CA LYS A 109 17.46 -13.61 4.90
C LYS A 109 17.63 -13.88 3.40
N GLU A 110 16.70 -14.59 2.76
CA GLU A 110 16.78 -14.88 1.32
C GLU A 110 16.60 -13.61 0.48
N ILE A 111 15.56 -12.80 0.77
CA ILE A 111 15.33 -11.56 0.02
C ILE A 111 16.44 -10.51 0.25
N GLY A 112 17.09 -10.55 1.41
CA GLY A 112 18.22 -9.65 1.73
C GLY A 112 19.49 -9.94 0.92
N LYS A 113 19.59 -11.08 0.23
CA LYS A 113 20.72 -11.39 -0.67
C LYS A 113 20.58 -10.73 -2.04
N VAL A 114 19.37 -10.32 -2.42
CA VAL A 114 19.11 -9.70 -3.72
C VAL A 114 19.57 -8.24 -3.65
N PRO A 115 20.46 -7.79 -4.55
CA PRO A 115 20.92 -6.41 -4.56
C PRO A 115 19.78 -5.46 -4.97
N LEU A 116 19.80 -4.25 -4.42
CA LEU A 116 18.90 -3.18 -4.85
C LEU A 116 19.22 -2.78 -6.30
N LEU A 117 18.18 -2.37 -7.02
CA LEU A 117 18.31 -1.84 -8.38
C LEU A 117 18.55 -0.34 -8.32
N THR A 118 19.35 0.14 -9.25
CA THR A 118 19.42 1.57 -9.58
C THR A 118 18.23 1.98 -10.45
N ALA A 119 17.90 3.28 -10.47
CA ALA A 119 16.82 3.79 -11.32
C ALA A 119 17.06 3.49 -12.83
N GLU A 120 18.32 3.45 -13.26
CA GLU A 120 18.67 3.09 -14.64
C GLU A 120 18.38 1.60 -14.92
N GLU A 121 18.71 0.71 -13.98
CA GLU A 121 18.41 -0.72 -14.08
C GLU A 121 16.90 -0.99 -14.05
N GLU A 122 16.12 -0.26 -13.24
CA GLU A 122 14.66 -0.36 -13.23
C GLU A 122 14.07 -0.04 -14.62
N ILE A 123 14.55 1.04 -15.25
CA ILE A 123 14.12 1.43 -16.60
C ILE A 123 14.55 0.38 -17.64
N GLU A 124 15.76 -0.17 -17.53
CA GLU A 124 16.23 -1.23 -18.44
C GLU A 124 15.38 -2.50 -18.33
N LEU A 125 15.05 -2.91 -17.11
CA LEU A 125 14.19 -4.07 -16.87
C LEU A 125 12.78 -3.82 -17.40
N ALA A 126 12.21 -2.63 -17.17
CA ALA A 126 10.89 -2.27 -17.68
C ALA A 126 10.82 -2.32 -19.21
N LYS A 127 11.85 -1.82 -19.91
CA LYS A 127 11.92 -1.92 -21.38
C LYS A 127 11.96 -3.38 -21.87
N ARG A 128 12.74 -4.23 -21.22
CA ARG A 128 12.81 -5.65 -21.55
C ARG A 128 11.49 -6.38 -21.28
N MET A 129 10.78 -5.96 -20.24
CA MET A 129 9.44 -6.49 -19.94
C MET A 129 8.42 -6.15 -21.03
N GLU A 130 8.47 -4.96 -21.64
CA GLU A 130 7.63 -4.62 -22.80
C GLU A 130 7.89 -5.54 -24.00
N GLU A 131 9.11 -6.06 -24.13
CA GLU A 131 9.50 -7.05 -25.14
C GLU A 131 9.09 -8.50 -24.77
N GLY A 132 8.48 -8.71 -23.60
CA GLY A 132 8.03 -10.02 -23.12
C GLY A 132 9.09 -10.83 -22.37
N ASP A 133 10.13 -10.17 -21.83
CA ASP A 133 11.18 -10.83 -21.04
C ASP A 133 10.72 -11.17 -19.61
N GLU A 134 10.32 -12.43 -19.42
CA GLU A 134 9.91 -12.95 -18.11
C GLU A 134 11.03 -12.93 -17.05
N GLU A 135 12.31 -13.00 -17.45
CA GLU A 135 13.41 -12.91 -16.50
C GLU A 135 13.58 -11.47 -15.99
N ALA A 136 13.35 -10.48 -16.86
CA ALA A 136 13.33 -9.08 -16.45
C ALA A 136 12.19 -8.81 -15.46
N LYS A 137 11.00 -9.36 -15.73
CA LYS A 137 9.83 -9.30 -14.83
C LYS A 137 10.15 -9.88 -13.46
N LYS A 138 10.73 -11.08 -13.43
CA LYS A 138 11.13 -11.77 -12.21
C LYS A 138 12.18 -10.98 -11.44
N ARG A 139 13.22 -10.46 -12.11
CA ARG A 139 14.29 -9.67 -11.47
C ARG A 139 13.75 -8.38 -10.86
N LEU A 140 12.84 -7.68 -11.55
CA LEU A 140 12.20 -6.48 -11.02
C LEU A 140 11.37 -6.79 -9.76
N ALA A 141 10.61 -7.90 -9.76
CA ALA A 141 9.87 -8.34 -8.59
C ALA A 141 10.79 -8.72 -7.42
N GLU A 142 11.81 -9.55 -7.65
CA GLU A 142 12.73 -10.04 -6.61
C GLU A 142 13.48 -8.90 -5.91
N ALA A 143 13.93 -7.90 -6.67
CA ALA A 143 14.62 -6.74 -6.12
C ALA A 143 13.73 -5.87 -5.21
N ASN A 144 12.40 -5.96 -5.38
CA ASN A 144 11.42 -5.16 -4.65
C ASN A 144 10.70 -5.94 -3.53
N LEU A 145 11.09 -7.18 -3.23
CA LEU A 145 10.50 -7.95 -2.11
C LEU A 145 10.72 -7.27 -0.74
N ARG A 146 11.80 -6.50 -0.59
CA ARG A 146 12.07 -5.72 0.63
C ARG A 146 11.01 -4.62 0.83
N LEU A 147 10.58 -3.96 -0.24
CA LEU A 147 9.51 -2.95 -0.20
C LEU A 147 8.20 -3.56 0.32
N VAL A 148 7.85 -4.76 -0.13
CA VAL A 148 6.66 -5.48 0.36
C VAL A 148 6.73 -5.69 1.85
N VAL A 149 7.85 -6.20 2.36
CA VAL A 149 8.05 -6.43 3.80
C VAL A 149 7.89 -5.14 4.60
N SER A 150 8.49 -4.04 4.14
CA SER A 150 8.43 -2.76 4.85
C SER A 150 7.02 -2.16 4.86
N ILE A 151 6.25 -2.32 3.78
CA ILE A 151 4.84 -1.91 3.76
C ILE A 151 4.02 -2.82 4.68
N ALA A 152 4.15 -4.15 4.54
CA ALA A 152 3.40 -5.13 5.33
C ALA A 152 3.60 -4.98 6.84
N LYS A 153 4.79 -4.53 7.30
CA LYS A 153 5.06 -4.24 8.73
C LYS A 153 4.04 -3.24 9.32
N ARG A 154 3.53 -2.27 8.55
CA ARG A 154 2.52 -1.28 9.01
C ARG A 154 1.14 -1.88 9.27
N TYR A 155 0.88 -3.07 8.72
CA TYR A 155 -0.40 -3.77 8.81
C TYR A 155 -0.41 -4.89 9.86
N VAL A 156 0.72 -5.15 10.52
CA VAL A 156 0.81 -6.13 11.60
C VAL A 156 -0.13 -5.76 12.75
N GLY A 157 -0.80 -6.77 13.31
CA GLY A 157 -1.76 -6.59 14.40
C GLY A 157 -3.17 -6.22 13.96
N ARG A 158 -3.44 -6.15 12.65
CA ARG A 158 -4.78 -5.92 12.08
C ARG A 158 -5.57 -7.21 11.81
N GLY A 159 -5.28 -8.29 12.55
CA GLY A 159 -6.03 -9.56 12.47
C GLY A 159 -5.56 -10.57 11.41
N MET A 160 -4.42 -10.32 10.75
CA MET A 160 -3.76 -11.24 9.81
C MET A 160 -2.31 -11.50 10.24
N LEU A 161 -1.78 -12.70 9.98
CA LEU A 161 -0.38 -13.04 10.27
C LEU A 161 0.56 -12.27 9.37
N PHE A 162 1.77 -11.97 9.86
CA PHE A 162 2.75 -11.19 9.10
C PHE A 162 3.18 -11.85 7.79
N LEU A 163 3.34 -13.18 7.77
CA LEU A 163 3.63 -13.91 6.52
C LEU A 163 2.51 -13.77 5.52
N ASP A 164 1.26 -13.87 5.95
CA ASP A 164 0.11 -13.74 5.05
C ASP A 164 0.05 -12.32 4.47
N LEU A 165 0.29 -11.27 5.28
CA LEU A 165 0.41 -9.89 4.79
C LEU A 165 1.51 -9.74 3.73
N ILE A 166 2.66 -10.37 3.94
CA ILE A 166 3.76 -10.38 2.95
C ILE A 166 3.32 -11.10 1.68
N GLN A 167 2.63 -12.23 1.79
CA GLN A 167 2.18 -12.99 0.62
C GLN A 167 1.16 -12.20 -0.20
N GLU A 168 0.19 -11.57 0.43
CA GLU A 168 -0.79 -10.69 -0.25
C GLU A 168 -0.11 -9.47 -0.86
N GLY A 169 0.83 -8.85 -0.15
CA GLY A 169 1.64 -7.77 -0.69
C GLY A 169 2.49 -8.20 -1.89
N ASN A 170 3.02 -9.43 -1.91
CA ASN A 170 3.75 -9.98 -3.05
C ASN A 170 2.83 -10.16 -4.27
N LEU A 171 1.56 -10.53 -4.07
CA LEU A 171 0.58 -10.57 -5.16
C LEU A 171 0.31 -9.15 -5.71
N GLY A 172 0.20 -8.15 -4.83
CA GLY A 172 0.12 -6.75 -5.22
C GLY A 172 1.35 -6.29 -6.01
N LEU A 173 2.56 -6.64 -5.57
CA LEU A 173 3.80 -6.34 -6.28
C LEU A 173 3.83 -6.97 -7.68
N ILE A 174 3.43 -8.23 -7.83
CA ILE A 174 3.40 -8.89 -9.15
C ILE A 174 2.45 -8.14 -10.10
N LYS A 175 1.28 -7.72 -9.62
CA LYS A 175 0.36 -6.87 -10.40
C LYS A 175 1.00 -5.54 -10.79
N ALA A 176 1.72 -4.90 -9.86
CA ALA A 176 2.45 -3.66 -10.16
C ALA A 176 3.49 -3.88 -11.26
N VAL A 177 4.26 -4.95 -11.19
CA VAL A 177 5.26 -5.29 -12.21
C VAL A 177 4.58 -5.50 -13.57
N GLU A 178 3.43 -6.18 -13.63
CA GLU A 178 2.69 -6.42 -14.88
C GLU A 178 2.14 -5.16 -15.53
N LYS A 179 1.74 -4.18 -14.71
CA LYS A 179 1.08 -2.96 -15.17
C LYS A 179 2.02 -1.73 -15.19
N PHE A 180 3.29 -1.88 -14.85
CA PHE A 180 4.19 -0.73 -14.71
C PHE A 180 4.53 -0.14 -16.08
N ASP A 181 4.27 1.17 -16.21
CA ASP A 181 4.67 1.96 -17.37
C ASP A 181 5.70 3.00 -16.95
N TYR A 182 6.96 2.77 -17.34
CA TYR A 182 8.07 3.65 -17.01
C TYR A 182 7.99 5.02 -17.71
N ASN A 183 7.18 5.15 -18.78
CA ASN A 183 6.99 6.41 -19.50
C ASN A 183 6.12 7.42 -18.73
N LYS A 184 5.37 6.97 -17.70
CA LYS A 184 4.57 7.83 -16.83
C LYS A 184 5.42 8.72 -15.90
N GLY A 185 6.74 8.46 -15.79
CA GLY A 185 7.68 9.34 -15.07
C GLY A 185 7.73 9.15 -13.55
N PHE A 186 7.01 8.17 -13.01
CA PHE A 186 7.09 7.78 -11.59
C PHE A 186 8.14 6.70 -11.37
N LYS A 187 8.76 6.67 -10.18
CA LYS A 187 9.62 5.55 -9.76
C LYS A 187 8.77 4.29 -9.60
N PHE A 188 9.37 3.12 -9.85
CA PHE A 188 8.66 1.85 -9.69
C PHE A 188 8.16 1.65 -8.25
N SER A 189 8.98 1.98 -7.25
CA SER A 189 8.61 1.85 -5.83
C SER A 189 7.35 2.66 -5.46
N THR A 190 7.20 3.86 -5.99
CA THR A 190 5.99 4.69 -5.82
C THR A 190 4.76 3.98 -6.38
N TYR A 191 4.87 3.47 -7.61
CA TYR A 191 3.77 2.73 -8.26
C TYR A 191 3.42 1.44 -7.52
N ALA A 192 4.43 0.64 -7.18
CA ALA A 192 4.27 -0.62 -6.49
C ALA A 192 3.65 -0.45 -5.09
N THR A 193 3.96 0.64 -4.39
CA THR A 193 3.43 0.91 -3.05
C THR A 193 1.90 0.92 -3.04
N TRP A 194 1.27 1.52 -4.06
CA TRP A 194 -0.18 1.53 -4.19
C TRP A 194 -0.76 0.12 -4.32
N TRP A 195 -0.25 -0.69 -5.26
CA TRP A 195 -0.74 -2.06 -5.48
C TRP A 195 -0.49 -2.98 -4.29
N ILE A 196 0.65 -2.84 -3.63
CA ILE A 196 0.99 -3.63 -2.44
C ILE A 196 0.02 -3.29 -1.30
N ARG A 197 -0.19 -1.99 -1.03
CA ARG A 197 -1.16 -1.54 -0.02
C ARG A 197 -2.55 -2.05 -0.33
N GLN A 198 -3.01 -1.86 -1.57
CA GLN A 198 -4.34 -2.26 -1.99
C GLN A 198 -4.57 -3.76 -1.77
N ALA A 199 -3.60 -4.60 -2.17
CA ALA A 199 -3.69 -6.05 -2.00
C ALA A 199 -3.77 -6.44 -0.51
N ILE A 200 -2.93 -5.84 0.34
CA ILE A 200 -2.92 -6.10 1.78
C ILE A 200 -4.22 -5.64 2.45
N THR A 201 -4.63 -4.39 2.22
CA THR A 201 -5.83 -3.80 2.82
C THR A 201 -7.06 -4.61 2.44
N ARG A 202 -7.17 -5.02 1.18
CA ARG A 202 -8.25 -5.86 0.70
C ARG A 202 -8.26 -7.24 1.36
N ALA A 203 -7.11 -7.91 1.45
CA ALA A 203 -7.04 -9.21 2.08
C ALA A 203 -7.40 -9.16 3.58
N ILE A 204 -7.09 -8.06 4.27
CA ILE A 204 -7.49 -7.84 5.68
C ILE A 204 -9.02 -7.73 5.78
N ALA A 205 -9.65 -6.99 4.86
CA ALA A 205 -11.09 -6.82 4.79
C ALA A 205 -11.82 -8.13 4.44
N ASP A 206 -11.30 -8.89 3.47
CA ASP A 206 -11.89 -10.18 3.04
C ASP A 206 -11.81 -11.27 4.13
N GLN A 207 -10.88 -11.13 5.10
CA GLN A 207 -10.77 -11.99 6.28
C GLN A 207 -11.55 -11.48 7.51
N ALA A 208 -12.29 -10.37 7.42
CA ALA A 208 -13.07 -9.78 8.53
C ALA A 208 -14.43 -10.43 8.75
#